data_AF-A0A6H5JDQ1-F1
#
_entry.id   AF-A0A6H5JDQ1-F1
#
_cell.length_a   1.000
_cell.length_b   1.000
_cell.length_c   1.000
_cell.angle_alpha   90.00
_cell.angle_beta   90.00
_cell.angle_gamma   90.00
#
_symmetry.space_group_name_H-M   'P 1'
#
loop_
_entity.id
_entity.type
_entity.pdbx_description
1 polymer ?
#
loop_
_entity_poly.entity_id
_entity_poly.type
_entity_poly.pdbx_seq_one_letter_code
_entity_poly.pdbx_strand_id
1 'polypeptide(L)'
;MISVVQKFRSVRNHVERVCQCLRAQAQHQLSDHVAHAETKTARLEKALRTVGIHGSVRIDENTGKGSIIDVNRMLCPEASAEYAAKMLTRVLEKEKRDGMERPGQNAQSTIPLSERIEYVRINDKGPVTPICDASTLVEIIWLLPSNAAKEFRRQSAQTITRVLGGDTSLCDEIEQRCDRLQSTEEGRAYQGFLLDQGPAKKQRSEEPFWFEYASDEEKRAFSFRSWPKKPLH
;
A
#
# COMPACT_ATOMS: atom_id res chain seq x y z
N MET A 1 -11.12 -54.17 14.66
CA MET A 1 -11.61 -53.29 13.57
C MET A 1 -12.14 -51.92 14.02
N ILE A 2 -12.54 -51.72 15.29
CA ILE A 2 -13.13 -50.45 15.77
C ILE A 2 -12.14 -49.26 15.75
N SER A 3 -10.83 -49.51 15.94
CA SER A 3 -9.79 -48.48 16.02
C SER A 3 -9.55 -47.72 14.70
N VAL A 4 -9.68 -48.39 13.55
CA VAL A 4 -9.44 -47.77 12.24
C VAL A 4 -10.57 -46.80 11.88
N VAL A 5 -11.81 -47.17 12.15
CA VAL A 5 -13.00 -46.32 11.89
C VAL A 5 -12.97 -45.04 12.73
N GLN A 6 -12.48 -45.11 13.98
CA GLN A 6 -12.32 -43.93 14.84
C GLN A 6 -11.23 -42.97 14.33
N LYS A 7 -10.09 -43.49 13.84
CA LYS A 7 -9.04 -42.65 13.24
C LYS A 7 -9.53 -41.94 11.98
N PHE A 8 -10.25 -42.63 11.09
CA PHE A 8 -10.83 -42.00 9.89
C PHE A 8 -11.85 -40.92 10.23
N ARG A 9 -12.71 -41.13 11.24
CA ARG A 9 -13.64 -40.08 11.70
C ARG A 9 -12.91 -38.86 12.28
N SER A 10 -11.83 -39.08 13.04
CA SER A 10 -11.02 -38.00 13.61
C SER A 10 -10.37 -37.14 12.52
N VAL A 11 -9.77 -37.77 11.51
CA VAL A 11 -9.14 -37.07 10.37
C VAL A 11 -10.20 -36.32 9.55
N ARG A 12 -11.36 -36.92 9.28
CA ARG A 12 -12.45 -36.25 8.55
C ARG A 12 -12.93 -34.99 9.27
N ASN A 13 -13.15 -35.09 10.59
CA ASN A 13 -13.58 -33.95 11.41
C ASN A 13 -12.49 -32.86 11.53
N HIS A 14 -11.21 -33.22 11.41
CA HIS A 14 -10.13 -32.25 11.37
C HIS A 14 -10.10 -31.50 10.03
N VAL A 15 -10.21 -32.24 8.91
CA VAL A 15 -10.27 -31.66 7.56
C VAL A 15 -11.50 -30.76 7.40
N GLU A 16 -12.67 -31.16 7.88
CA GLU A 16 -13.90 -30.33 7.83
C GLU A 16 -13.73 -29.02 8.60
N ARG A 17 -13.06 -29.04 9.76
CA ARG A 17 -12.76 -27.83 10.55
C ARG A 17 -11.77 -26.90 9.86
N VAL A 18 -10.72 -27.44 9.25
CA VAL A 18 -9.76 -26.66 8.47
C VAL A 18 -10.44 -26.03 7.26
N CYS A 19 -11.28 -26.77 6.52
CA CYS A 19 -12.03 -26.24 5.39
C CYS A 19 -13.03 -25.15 5.79
N GLN A 20 -13.70 -25.27 6.95
CA GLN A 20 -14.60 -24.23 7.46
C GLN A 20 -13.83 -22.97 7.85
N CYS A 21 -12.67 -23.11 8.51
CA CYS A 21 -11.82 -21.98 8.89
C CYS A 21 -11.31 -21.22 7.65
N LEU A 22 -10.85 -21.95 6.63
CA LEU A 22 -10.38 -21.35 5.37
C LEU A 22 -11.50 -20.64 4.61
N ARG A 23 -12.74 -21.17 4.60
CA ARG A 23 -13.89 -20.47 4.01
C ARG A 23 -14.27 -19.23 4.79
N ALA A 24 -14.25 -19.28 6.12
CA ALA A 24 -14.51 -18.12 6.96
C ALA A 24 -13.46 -17.02 6.73
N GLN A 25 -12.16 -17.38 6.64
CA GLN A 25 -11.10 -16.44 6.30
C GLN A 25 -11.26 -15.86 4.89
N ALA A 26 -11.57 -16.68 3.89
CA ALA A 26 -11.80 -16.20 2.53
C ALA A 26 -13.02 -15.26 2.44
N GLN A 27 -14.10 -15.55 3.18
CA GLN A 27 -15.28 -14.69 3.26
C GLN A 27 -15.01 -13.39 4.03
N HIS A 28 -14.18 -13.42 5.08
CA HIS A 28 -13.77 -12.22 5.79
C HIS A 28 -12.90 -11.33 4.90
N GLN A 29 -11.93 -11.90 4.19
CA GLN A 29 -11.12 -11.17 3.21
C GLN A 29 -11.97 -10.57 2.08
N LEU A 30 -13.01 -11.27 1.61
CA LEU A 30 -13.93 -10.73 0.59
C LEU A 30 -14.84 -9.61 1.14
N SER A 31 -15.31 -9.73 2.38
CA SER A 31 -16.20 -8.75 3.02
C SER A 31 -15.45 -7.47 3.41
N ASP A 32 -14.19 -7.59 3.85
CA ASP A 32 -13.33 -6.44 4.18
C ASP A 32 -12.94 -5.64 2.93
N HIS A 33 -12.91 -6.29 1.76
CA HIS A 33 -12.72 -5.62 0.47
C HIS A 33 -13.88 -4.71 0.05
N VAL A 34 -15.08 -4.87 0.64
CA VAL A 34 -16.30 -4.12 0.28
C VAL A 34 -16.55 -2.94 1.23
N ALA A 35 -16.04 -2.97 2.46
CA ALA A 35 -16.45 -2.03 3.50
C ALA A 35 -15.57 -0.77 3.64
N HIS A 36 -14.30 -0.79 3.24
CA HIS A 36 -13.43 0.41 3.20
C HIS A 36 -12.71 0.47 1.86
N ALA A 37 -13.20 1.32 0.95
CA ALA A 37 -12.50 1.64 -0.27
C ALA A 37 -11.27 2.50 0.06
N GLU A 38 -10.25 1.89 0.66
CA GLU A 38 -8.89 2.45 0.65
C GLU A 38 -8.61 2.88 -0.79
N THR A 39 -8.27 4.15 -0.96
CA THR A 39 -7.95 4.67 -2.28
C THR A 39 -6.81 3.84 -2.87
N LYS A 40 -6.85 3.56 -4.18
CA LYS A 40 -5.77 2.82 -4.87
C LYS A 40 -4.40 3.44 -4.55
N THR A 41 -4.38 4.76 -4.34
CA THR A 41 -3.26 5.54 -3.82
C THR A 41 -2.72 5.07 -2.48
N ALA A 42 -3.57 4.96 -1.46
CA ALA A 42 -3.14 4.47 -0.15
C ALA A 42 -2.51 3.08 -0.24
N ARG A 43 -3.07 2.19 -1.06
CA ARG A 43 -2.54 0.83 -1.26
C ARG A 43 -1.18 0.82 -1.95
N LEU A 44 -1.01 1.60 -3.03
CA LEU A 44 0.26 1.69 -3.74
C LEU A 44 1.33 2.33 -2.85
N GLU A 45 1.02 3.44 -2.17
CA GLU A 45 1.97 4.07 -1.25
C GLU A 45 2.37 3.15 -0.10
N LYS A 46 1.41 2.40 0.46
CA LYS A 46 1.69 1.41 1.51
C LYS A 46 2.61 0.31 0.99
N ALA A 47 2.37 -0.21 -0.22
CA ALA A 47 3.21 -1.21 -0.86
C ALA A 47 4.62 -0.68 -1.20
N LEU A 48 4.77 0.60 -1.55
CA LEU A 48 6.08 1.23 -1.76
C LEU A 48 6.82 1.48 -0.44
N ARG A 49 6.11 1.77 0.65
CA ARG A 49 6.72 1.94 1.98
C ARG A 49 7.23 0.63 2.55
N THR A 50 6.56 -0.50 2.33
CA THR A 50 7.02 -1.83 2.83
C THR A 50 8.35 -2.27 2.21
N VAL A 51 8.68 -1.73 1.04
CA VAL A 51 9.94 -1.96 0.30
C VAL A 51 10.96 -0.84 0.48
N GLY A 52 10.77 0.00 1.51
CA GLY A 52 11.72 1.06 1.89
C GLY A 52 11.71 2.29 0.99
N ILE A 53 10.72 2.44 0.11
CA ILE A 53 10.58 3.62 -0.75
C ILE A 53 9.63 4.60 -0.07
N HIS A 54 10.18 5.68 0.49
CA HIS A 54 9.42 6.72 1.17
C HIS A 54 9.15 7.91 0.24
N GLY A 55 7.91 8.41 0.21
CA GLY A 55 7.49 9.55 -0.60
C GLY A 55 6.01 9.45 -1.00
N SER A 56 5.47 10.50 -1.62
CA SER A 56 4.14 10.46 -2.24
C SER A 56 4.28 10.25 -3.74
N VAL A 57 3.51 9.30 -4.30
CA VAL A 57 3.42 9.11 -5.75
C VAL A 57 2.09 9.69 -6.21
N ARG A 58 2.11 10.61 -7.18
CA ARG A 58 0.85 11.07 -7.78
C ARG A 58 0.21 9.92 -8.55
N ILE A 59 -1.07 9.70 -8.29
CA ILE A 59 -1.90 8.71 -8.99
C ILE A 59 -2.98 9.44 -9.76
N ASP A 60 -3.17 9.01 -10.99
CA ASP A 60 -4.31 9.43 -11.80
C ASP A 60 -5.58 8.72 -11.31
N GLU A 61 -6.55 9.48 -10.83
CA GLU A 61 -7.77 8.96 -10.19
C GLU A 61 -8.64 8.18 -11.18
N ASN A 62 -8.63 8.59 -12.44
CA ASN A 62 -9.42 7.97 -13.50
C ASN A 62 -8.90 6.58 -13.86
N THR A 63 -7.58 6.43 -14.03
CA THR A 63 -6.96 5.16 -14.45
C THR A 63 -6.48 4.30 -13.27
N GLY A 64 -6.21 4.92 -12.11
CA GLY A 64 -5.55 4.28 -10.96
C GLY A 64 -4.06 3.99 -11.18
N LYS A 65 -3.42 4.63 -12.17
CA LYS A 65 -2.01 4.44 -12.53
C LYS A 65 -1.11 5.47 -11.85
N GLY A 66 0.10 5.06 -11.51
CA GLY A 66 1.06 5.90 -10.78
C GLY A 66 2.04 6.63 -11.70
N SER A 67 2.51 7.80 -11.26
CA SER A 67 3.55 8.57 -11.96
C SER A 67 4.90 7.89 -11.91
N ILE A 68 5.46 7.56 -13.09
CA ILE A 68 6.80 6.97 -13.20
C ILE A 68 7.88 7.98 -12.80
N ILE A 69 7.67 9.27 -13.08
CA ILE A 69 8.61 10.34 -12.74
C ILE A 69 8.72 10.50 -11.22
N ASP A 70 7.60 10.45 -10.49
CA ASP A 70 7.63 10.57 -9.04
C ASP A 70 8.37 9.39 -8.39
N VAL A 71 8.13 8.17 -8.87
CA VAL A 71 8.86 6.97 -8.43
C VAL A 71 10.36 7.10 -8.71
N ASN A 72 10.75 7.55 -9.91
CA ASN A 72 12.16 7.77 -10.23
C ASN A 72 12.82 8.81 -9.31
N ARG A 73 12.10 9.89 -8.97
CA ARG A 73 12.57 10.90 -8.01
C ARG A 73 12.64 10.37 -6.59
N MET A 74 11.74 9.47 -6.18
CA MET A 74 11.83 8.81 -4.88
C MET A 74 13.06 7.91 -4.78
N LEU A 75 13.41 7.22 -5.88
CA LEU A 75 14.62 6.40 -5.95
C LEU A 75 15.90 7.23 -6.12
N CYS A 76 15.79 8.43 -6.67
CA CYS A 76 16.91 9.35 -6.88
C CYS A 76 16.51 10.74 -6.40
N PRO A 77 16.51 11.02 -5.08
CA PRO A 77 16.01 12.29 -4.54
C PRO A 77 16.77 13.51 -5.08
N GLU A 78 18.05 13.34 -5.39
CA GLU A 78 18.90 14.38 -5.99
C GLU A 78 18.65 14.59 -7.50
N ALA A 79 17.84 13.73 -8.13
CA ALA A 79 17.56 13.83 -9.56
C ALA A 79 16.49 14.88 -9.87
N SER A 80 16.77 15.70 -10.88
CA SER A 80 15.74 16.55 -11.49
C SER A 80 14.68 15.72 -12.21
N ALA A 81 13.49 16.29 -12.40
CA ALA A 81 12.42 15.65 -13.18
C ALA A 81 12.86 15.33 -14.63
N GLU A 82 13.66 16.20 -15.24
CA GLU A 82 14.25 15.95 -16.57
C GLU A 82 15.20 14.76 -16.57
N TYR A 83 16.00 14.60 -15.51
CA TYR A 83 16.89 13.45 -15.38
C TYR A 83 16.10 12.15 -15.21
N ALA A 84 15.02 12.18 -14.42
CA ALA A 84 14.10 11.06 -14.27
C ALA A 84 13.46 10.65 -15.61
N ALA A 85 13.06 11.63 -16.44
CA ALA A 85 12.53 11.37 -17.77
C ALA A 85 13.60 10.77 -18.71
N LYS A 86 14.81 11.33 -18.74
CA LYS A 86 15.94 10.79 -19.51
C LYS A 86 16.30 9.36 -19.07
N MET A 87 16.20 9.05 -17.78
CA MET A 87 16.45 7.72 -17.25
C MET A 87 15.40 6.72 -17.75
N LEU A 88 14.11 7.10 -17.74
CA LEU A 88 13.05 6.28 -18.31
C LEU A 88 13.29 6.00 -19.80
N THR A 89 13.63 7.02 -20.59
CA THR A 89 13.97 6.83 -22.02
C THR A 89 15.10 5.83 -22.21
N ARG A 90 16.18 5.93 -21.43
CA ARG A 90 17.30 4.98 -21.49
C ARG A 90 16.91 3.55 -21.12
N VAL A 91 16.00 3.38 -20.16
CA VAL A 91 15.47 2.06 -19.79
C VAL A 91 14.67 1.46 -20.95
N LEU A 92 13.79 2.24 -21.58
CA LEU A 92 12.99 1.78 -22.72
C LEU A 92 13.85 1.47 -23.95
N GLU A 93 14.85 2.29 -24.25
CA GLU A 93 15.80 2.03 -25.33
C GLU A 93 16.67 0.80 -25.08
N LYS A 94 17.01 0.54 -23.82
CA LYS A 94 17.76 -0.65 -23.44
C LYS A 94 16.90 -1.91 -23.57
N GLU A 95 15.67 -1.89 -23.05
CA GLU A 95 14.74 -3.02 -23.17
C GLU A 95 14.46 -3.37 -24.64
N LYS A 96 14.24 -2.36 -25.49
CA LYS A 96 14.08 -2.56 -26.94
C LYS A 96 15.28 -3.23 -27.60
N ARG A 97 16.51 -2.89 -27.18
CA ARG A 97 17.75 -3.52 -27.69
C ARG A 97 17.87 -4.97 -27.21
N ASP A 98 17.70 -5.19 -25.90
CA ASP A 98 17.83 -6.51 -25.29
C ASP A 98 16.75 -7.49 -25.80
N GLY A 99 15.56 -6.99 -26.15
CA GLY A 99 14.45 -7.79 -26.70
C GLY A 99 14.66 -8.27 -28.14
N MET A 100 15.50 -7.60 -28.95
CA MET A 100 15.80 -8.04 -30.32
C MET A 100 16.80 -9.20 -30.38
N GLU A 101 17.59 -9.43 -29.33
CA GLU A 101 18.72 -10.37 -29.36
C GLU A 101 18.40 -11.79 -28.89
N ARG A 102 17.16 -12.10 -28.48
CA ARG A 102 16.78 -13.44 -27.97
C ARG A 102 15.77 -14.17 -28.86
N PRO A 103 16.17 -14.68 -30.04
CA PRO A 103 15.35 -15.60 -30.81
C PRO A 103 15.35 -16.97 -30.12
N GLY A 104 14.30 -17.30 -29.36
CA GLY A 104 14.04 -18.70 -28.96
C GLY A 104 13.63 -19.00 -27.52
N GLN A 105 13.27 -18.01 -26.67
CA GLN A 105 12.69 -18.31 -25.35
C GLN A 105 11.16 -18.31 -25.41
N ASN A 106 10.57 -19.44 -25.02
CA ASN A 106 9.14 -19.72 -25.03
C ASN A 106 8.28 -18.58 -24.44
N ALA A 107 7.48 -17.99 -25.31
CA ALA A 107 6.11 -17.51 -25.12
C ALA A 107 5.58 -17.35 -23.68
N GLN A 108 6.00 -16.29 -23.00
CA GLN A 108 5.02 -15.42 -22.37
C GLN A 108 5.18 -14.08 -23.06
N SER A 109 4.23 -13.72 -23.92
CA SER A 109 4.18 -12.43 -24.62
C SER A 109 4.09 -11.32 -23.57
N THR A 110 5.23 -10.85 -23.08
CA THR A 110 5.32 -9.64 -22.28
C THR A 110 5.25 -8.49 -23.25
N ILE A 111 4.10 -7.83 -23.27
CA ILE A 111 3.89 -6.56 -23.98
C ILE A 111 5.09 -5.65 -23.68
N PRO A 112 5.76 -5.06 -24.71
CA PRO A 112 6.91 -4.19 -24.51
C PRO A 112 6.62 -3.09 -23.47
N LEU A 113 7.62 -2.72 -22.66
CA LEU A 113 7.44 -1.70 -21.63
C LEU A 113 6.88 -0.39 -22.19
N SER A 114 7.30 -0.02 -23.40
CA SER A 114 6.84 1.20 -24.07
C SER A 114 5.34 1.22 -24.35
N GLU A 115 4.72 0.05 -24.58
CA GLU A 115 3.28 -0.07 -24.87
C GLU A 115 2.42 -0.07 -23.60
N ARG A 116 3.03 -0.33 -22.43
CA ARG A 116 2.35 -0.31 -21.13
C ARG A 116 2.38 1.06 -20.44
N ILE A 117 3.08 2.02 -21.02
CA ILE A 117 3.23 3.37 -20.49
C ILE A 117 2.31 4.32 -21.27
N GLU A 118 1.46 5.03 -20.53
CA GLU A 118 0.59 6.07 -21.07
C GLU A 118 1.11 7.44 -20.69
N TYR A 119 0.90 8.43 -21.56
CA TYR A 119 1.30 9.81 -21.33
C TYR A 119 0.05 10.66 -21.13
N VAL A 120 -0.25 11.01 -19.87
CA VAL A 120 -1.46 11.78 -19.53
C VAL A 120 -1.14 12.94 -18.61
N ARG A 121 -2.06 13.90 -18.50
CA ARG A 121 -2.04 14.89 -17.42
C ARG A 121 -2.76 14.28 -16.22
N ILE A 122 -2.02 14.01 -15.15
CA ILE A 122 -2.57 13.38 -13.94
C ILE A 122 -3.66 14.27 -13.37
N ASN A 123 -4.89 13.75 -13.27
CA ASN A 123 -6.07 14.49 -12.79
C ASN A 123 -6.29 15.83 -13.54
N ASP A 124 -6.04 15.83 -14.85
CA ASP A 124 -6.16 17.00 -15.75
C ASP A 124 -5.28 18.21 -15.37
N LYS A 125 -4.27 18.01 -14.52
CA LYS A 125 -3.40 19.07 -13.99
C LYS A 125 -1.94 18.84 -14.38
N GLY A 126 -1.22 19.95 -14.57
CA GLY A 126 0.23 19.95 -14.76
C GLY A 126 0.70 19.42 -16.13
N PRO A 127 1.99 19.11 -16.27
CA PRO A 127 2.57 18.60 -17.52
C PRO A 127 2.15 17.15 -17.79
N VAL A 128 2.17 16.79 -19.08
CA VAL A 128 1.99 15.40 -19.50
C VAL A 128 3.08 14.54 -18.86
N THR A 129 2.67 13.53 -18.11
CA THR A 129 3.52 12.70 -17.27
C THR A 129 3.34 11.23 -17.70
N PRO A 130 4.42 10.46 -17.83
CA PRO A 130 4.30 9.03 -18.08
C PRO A 130 3.76 8.32 -16.83
N ILE A 131 2.70 7.55 -17.01
CA ILE A 131 2.01 6.75 -16.00
C ILE A 131 1.98 5.28 -16.41
N CYS A 132 1.96 4.38 -15.42
CA CYS A 132 1.72 2.96 -15.66
C CYS A 132 1.10 2.28 -14.44
N ASP A 133 0.70 1.03 -14.60
CA ASP A 133 0.17 0.20 -13.52
C ASP A 133 1.28 -0.17 -12.51
N ALA A 134 0.87 -0.69 -11.34
CA ALA A 134 1.81 -1.05 -10.28
C ALA A 134 2.82 -2.12 -10.73
N SER A 135 2.37 -3.13 -11.48
CA SER A 135 3.23 -4.18 -12.03
C SER A 135 4.34 -3.60 -12.92
N THR A 136 3.98 -2.73 -13.86
CA THR A 136 4.94 -2.11 -14.77
C THR A 136 5.85 -1.13 -14.03
N LEU A 137 5.36 -0.42 -13.00
CA LEU A 137 6.21 0.40 -12.13
C LEU A 137 7.32 -0.43 -11.49
N VAL A 138 6.98 -1.56 -10.86
CA VAL A 138 7.98 -2.40 -10.19
C VAL A 138 9.00 -2.96 -11.20
N GLU A 139 8.56 -3.35 -12.39
CA GLU A 139 9.45 -3.77 -13.48
C GLU A 139 10.43 -2.66 -13.89
N ILE A 140 9.95 -1.43 -14.04
CA ILE A 140 10.80 -0.27 -14.31
C ILE A 140 11.81 -0.08 -13.19
N ILE A 141 11.39 -0.15 -11.91
CA ILE A 141 12.29 -0.05 -10.75
C ILE A 141 13.41 -1.08 -10.83
N TRP A 142 13.11 -2.31 -11.24
CA TRP A 142 14.10 -3.38 -11.42
C TRP A 142 15.15 -3.07 -12.50
N LEU A 143 14.81 -2.27 -13.51
CA LEU A 143 15.70 -1.92 -14.62
C LEU A 143 16.52 -0.66 -14.37
N LEU A 144 16.17 0.17 -13.38
CA LEU A 144 16.90 1.41 -13.11
C LEU A 144 18.33 1.12 -12.58
N PRO A 145 19.33 1.90 -13.03
CA PRO A 145 20.72 1.75 -12.58
C PRO A 145 21.02 2.44 -11.23
N SER A 146 20.02 2.94 -10.50
CA SER A 146 20.24 3.72 -9.27
C SER A 146 20.65 2.87 -8.07
N ASN A 147 21.36 3.48 -7.11
CA ASN A 147 21.74 2.81 -5.87
C ASN A 147 20.51 2.43 -5.03
N ALA A 148 19.46 3.26 -5.02
CA ALA A 148 18.20 2.91 -4.38
C ALA A 148 17.51 1.72 -5.06
N ALA A 149 17.53 1.64 -6.40
CA ALA A 149 17.03 0.46 -7.11
C ALA A 149 17.86 -0.80 -6.83
N LYS A 150 19.18 -0.68 -6.61
CA LYS A 150 20.01 -1.80 -6.14
C LYS A 150 19.59 -2.25 -4.74
N GLU A 151 19.36 -1.32 -3.83
CA GLU A 151 18.94 -1.62 -2.47
C GLU A 151 17.54 -2.24 -2.43
N PHE A 152 16.59 -1.69 -3.19
CA PHE A 152 15.26 -2.27 -3.40
C PHE A 152 15.36 -3.72 -3.94
N ARG A 153 16.22 -3.96 -4.94
CA ARG A 153 16.47 -5.31 -5.46
C ARG A 153 17.05 -6.24 -4.39
N ARG A 154 17.97 -5.75 -3.57
CA ARG A 154 18.58 -6.51 -2.47
C ARG A 154 17.52 -6.90 -1.43
N GLN A 155 16.68 -5.97 -0.99
CA GLN A 155 15.61 -6.21 -0.03
C GLN A 155 14.52 -7.13 -0.59
N SER A 156 14.14 -6.92 -1.86
CA SER A 156 13.18 -7.79 -2.56
C SER A 156 13.72 -9.21 -2.69
N ALA A 157 15.00 -9.37 -3.10
CA ALA A 157 15.65 -10.66 -3.18
C ALA A 157 15.71 -11.34 -1.80
N GLN A 158 16.07 -10.62 -0.73
CA GLN A 158 16.08 -11.15 0.63
C GLN A 158 14.69 -11.65 1.07
N THR A 159 13.64 -10.90 0.74
CA THR A 159 12.26 -11.27 1.03
C THR A 159 11.84 -12.50 0.23
N ILE A 160 12.10 -12.50 -1.08
CA ILE A 160 11.79 -13.62 -1.99
C ILE A 160 12.56 -14.87 -1.56
N THR A 161 13.85 -14.78 -1.26
CA THR A 161 14.68 -15.91 -0.81
C THR A 161 14.20 -16.47 0.51
N ARG A 162 13.71 -15.65 1.45
CA ARG A 162 13.09 -16.16 2.69
C ARG A 162 11.80 -16.92 2.42
N VAL A 163 10.92 -16.35 1.59
CA VAL A 163 9.63 -16.96 1.23
C VAL A 163 9.84 -18.26 0.46
N LEU A 164 10.69 -18.25 -0.57
CA LEU A 164 10.97 -19.41 -1.43
C LEU A 164 11.90 -20.43 -0.77
N GLY A 165 12.77 -19.99 0.13
CA GLY A 165 13.65 -20.87 0.92
C GLY A 165 12.91 -21.62 2.03
N GLY A 166 11.60 -21.41 2.18
CA GLY A 166 10.79 -22.10 3.18
C GLY A 166 11.06 -21.64 4.61
N ASP A 167 11.65 -20.46 4.81
CA ASP A 167 11.83 -19.88 6.13
C ASP A 167 10.50 -19.28 6.62
N THR A 168 9.60 -20.17 7.05
CA THR A 168 8.28 -19.82 7.59
C THR A 168 8.37 -19.08 8.91
N SER A 169 9.56 -19.06 9.55
CA SER A 169 9.76 -18.35 10.80
C SER A 169 9.50 -16.84 10.67
N LEU A 170 9.64 -16.26 9.46
CA LEU A 170 9.26 -14.87 9.22
C LEU A 170 7.74 -14.69 9.17
N CYS A 171 6.98 -15.64 8.61
CA CYS A 171 5.53 -15.61 8.67
C CYS A 171 5.08 -15.72 10.13
N ASP A 172 5.68 -16.65 10.88
CA ASP A 172 5.41 -16.83 12.30
C ASP A 172 5.83 -15.58 13.11
N GLU A 173 6.93 -14.91 12.76
CA GLU A 173 7.38 -13.68 13.41
C GLU A 173 6.45 -12.51 13.08
N ILE A 174 5.98 -12.39 11.83
CA ILE A 174 5.01 -11.37 11.43
C ILE A 174 3.68 -11.61 12.14
N GLU A 175 3.21 -12.86 12.20
CA GLU A 175 2.01 -13.25 12.95
C GLU A 175 2.17 -12.95 14.44
N GLN A 176 3.29 -13.34 15.07
CA GLN A 176 3.57 -13.02 16.47
C GLN A 176 3.67 -11.51 16.72
N ARG A 177 4.24 -10.73 15.80
CA ARG A 177 4.28 -9.27 15.91
C ARG A 177 2.89 -8.67 15.79
N CYS A 178 2.04 -9.20 14.89
CA CYS A 178 0.65 -8.82 14.78
C CYS A 178 -0.14 -9.16 16.05
N ASP A 179 -0.02 -10.38 16.58
CA ASP A 179 -0.66 -10.82 17.82
C ASP A 179 -0.20 -10.00 19.03
N ARG A 180 1.11 -9.71 19.11
CA ARG A 180 1.67 -8.88 20.17
C ARG A 180 1.15 -7.44 20.09
N LEU A 181 1.02 -6.87 18.90
CA LEU A 181 0.43 -5.55 18.71
C LEU A 181 -1.08 -5.57 19.02
N GLN A 182 -1.79 -6.64 18.70
CA GLN A 182 -3.22 -6.75 19.00
C GLN A 182 -3.52 -7.05 20.46
N SER A 183 -2.60 -7.64 21.21
CA SER A 183 -2.78 -7.95 22.63
C SER A 183 -2.60 -6.74 23.53
N THR A 184 -1.79 -5.74 23.14
CA THR A 184 -1.62 -4.50 23.90
C THR A 184 -2.64 -3.44 23.48
N GLU A 185 -3.12 -2.64 24.45
CA GLU A 185 -4.06 -1.54 24.17
C GLU A 185 -3.42 -0.45 23.32
N GLU A 186 -2.16 -0.13 23.59
CA GLU A 186 -1.34 0.79 22.79
C GLU A 186 -1.13 0.29 21.36
N GLY A 187 -0.89 -1.03 21.18
CA GLY A 187 -0.72 -1.63 19.88
C GLY A 187 -2.01 -1.68 19.08
N ARG A 188 -3.16 -1.90 19.74
CA ARG A 188 -4.50 -1.75 19.13
C ARG A 188 -4.81 -0.30 18.78
N ALA A 189 -4.46 0.66 19.63
CA ALA A 189 -4.61 2.08 19.35
C ALA A 189 -3.73 2.52 18.18
N TYR A 190 -2.48 2.03 18.13
CA TYR A 190 -1.55 2.25 17.03
C TYR A 190 -2.01 1.57 15.74
N GLN A 191 -2.55 0.34 15.80
CA GLN A 191 -3.19 -0.29 14.65
C GLN A 191 -4.44 0.48 14.22
N GLY A 192 -5.28 0.93 15.14
CA GLY A 192 -6.46 1.74 14.83
C GLY A 192 -6.09 3.08 14.20
N PHE A 193 -4.99 3.69 14.65
CA PHE A 193 -4.40 4.90 14.08
C PHE A 193 -3.79 4.65 12.69
N LEU A 194 -3.00 3.58 12.53
CA LEU A 194 -2.36 3.21 11.26
C LEU A 194 -3.35 2.71 10.20
N LEU A 195 -4.43 2.05 10.63
CA LEU A 195 -5.50 1.52 9.78
C LEU A 195 -6.61 2.55 9.55
N ASP A 196 -6.43 3.79 10.05
CA ASP A 196 -7.29 4.95 9.85
C ASP A 196 -8.77 4.67 10.13
N GLN A 197 -9.05 3.84 11.15
CA GLN A 197 -10.34 3.87 11.86
C GLN A 197 -10.30 4.99 12.89
N GLY A 198 -9.86 6.18 12.50
CA GLY A 198 -10.05 7.38 13.30
C GLY A 198 -11.53 7.46 13.69
N PRO A 199 -11.86 7.88 14.92
CA PRO A 199 -13.25 7.95 15.37
C PRO A 199 -14.04 8.68 14.31
N ALA A 200 -15.04 7.99 13.76
CA ALA A 200 -15.88 8.52 12.70
C ALA A 200 -16.21 9.98 13.01
N LYS A 201 -16.02 10.88 12.05
CA LYS A 201 -16.32 12.32 12.15
C LYS A 201 -17.76 12.57 12.61
N LYS A 202 -18.03 12.41 13.91
CA LYS A 202 -19.20 12.76 14.71
C LYS A 202 -18.67 12.67 16.14
N GLN A 203 -18.21 13.74 16.77
CA GLN A 203 -19.10 14.76 17.30
C GLN A 203 -18.24 15.97 17.70
N ARG A 204 -18.40 17.05 16.94
CA ARG A 204 -17.77 18.34 17.22
C ARG A 204 -18.53 19.01 18.35
N SER A 205 -18.16 18.74 19.60
CA SER A 205 -18.45 19.58 20.77
C SER A 205 -17.76 19.01 22.00
N GLU A 206 -16.44 19.09 22.08
CA GLU A 206 -15.79 19.01 23.39
C GLU A 206 -15.15 20.36 23.65
N GLU A 207 -15.61 20.95 24.74
CA GLU A 207 -15.10 22.19 25.29
C GLU A 207 -13.57 22.06 25.42
N PRO A 208 -12.80 23.14 25.17
CA PRO A 208 -11.35 23.07 25.29
C PRO A 208 -10.95 22.52 26.66
N PHE A 209 -9.86 21.75 26.73
CA PHE A 209 -9.35 21.16 27.98
C PHE A 209 -9.23 22.15 29.17
N TRP A 210 -9.00 23.44 28.89
CA TRP A 210 -8.94 24.48 29.92
C TRP A 210 -10.30 24.87 30.52
N PHE A 211 -11.42 24.44 29.94
CA PHE A 211 -12.77 24.82 30.34
C PHE A 211 -13.15 24.29 31.72
N GLU A 212 -12.61 23.15 32.14
CA GLU A 212 -12.84 22.59 33.49
C GLU A 212 -12.27 23.52 34.59
N TYR A 213 -11.15 24.19 34.30
CA TYR A 213 -10.44 25.06 35.25
C TYR A 213 -10.78 26.55 35.10
N ALA A 214 -11.56 26.90 34.07
CA ALA A 214 -11.97 28.27 33.83
C ALA A 214 -12.92 28.77 34.93
N SER A 215 -12.74 30.03 35.31
CA SER A 215 -13.70 30.74 36.16
C SER A 215 -15.07 30.85 35.46
N ASP A 216 -16.14 31.03 36.23
CA ASP A 216 -17.49 31.20 35.68
C ASP A 216 -17.59 32.38 34.70
N GLU A 217 -16.73 33.39 34.87
CA GLU A 217 -16.67 34.56 34.00
C GLU A 217 -16.06 34.23 32.63
N GLU A 218 -15.01 33.42 32.60
CA GLU A 218 -14.36 32.93 31.38
C GLU A 218 -15.25 31.94 30.62
N LYS A 219 -15.98 31.07 31.34
CA LYS A 219 -16.97 30.16 30.76
C LYS A 219 -18.08 30.92 30.03
N ARG A 220 -18.62 31.97 30.65
CA ARG A 220 -19.64 32.84 30.02
C ARG A 220 -19.09 33.59 28.80
N ALA A 221 -17.85 34.08 28.87
CA ALA A 221 -17.22 34.78 27.75
C ALA A 221 -17.03 33.87 26.52
N PHE A 222 -16.72 32.60 26.73
CA PHE A 222 -16.61 31.61 25.66
C PHE A 222 -17.96 31.30 25.01
N SER A 223 -19.02 31.11 25.81
CA SER A 223 -20.38 30.88 25.29
C SER A 223 -20.91 32.03 24.44
N PHE A 224 -20.49 33.28 24.71
CA PHE A 224 -20.91 34.45 23.94
C PHE A 224 -20.19 34.61 22.60
N ARG A 225 -18.97 34.09 22.46
CA ARG A 225 -18.16 34.23 21.23
C ARG A 225 -18.45 33.17 20.17
N SER A 226 -19.09 32.05 20.53
CA SER A 226 -19.26 30.90 19.65
C SER A 226 -20.45 30.98 18.68
N TRP A 227 -21.20 32.08 18.66
CA TRP A 227 -22.26 32.32 17.67
C TRP A 227 -21.78 33.23 16.53
N PRO A 228 -21.52 32.68 15.32
CA PRO A 228 -21.39 33.52 14.14
C PRO A 228 -22.76 34.12 13.83
N LYS A 229 -22.92 35.43 14.03
CA LYS A 229 -24.06 36.17 13.48
C LYS A 229 -23.97 36.07 11.96
N LYS A 230 -24.77 35.19 11.36
CA LYS A 230 -24.98 35.21 9.91
C LYS A 230 -25.56 36.59 9.56
N PRO A 231 -24.98 37.34 8.62
CA PRO A 231 -25.61 38.56 8.12
C PRO A 231 -26.93 38.17 7.46
N LEU A 232 -28.01 38.83 7.85
CA LEU A 232 -29.30 38.76 7.17
C LEU A 232 -29.16 39.51 5.84
N HIS A 233 -29.15 38.78 4.73
CA HIS A 233 -29.33 39.29 3.38
C HIS A 233 -30.39 38.44 2.67
#